data_AF-A0AAU9WXM0-F1
#
_entry.id   AF-A0AAU9WXM0-F1
#
_cell.length_a   1.000
_cell.length_b   1.000
_cell.length_c   1.000
_cell.angle_alpha   90.00
_cell.angle_beta   90.00
_cell.angle_gamma   90.00
#
_symmetry.space_group_name_H-M   'P 1'
#
loop_
_entity.id
_entity.type
_entity.pdbx_description
1 polymer ?
#
loop_
_entity_poly.entity_id
_entity_poly.type
_entity_poly.pdbx_seq_one_letter_code
_entity_poly.pdbx_strand_id
1 'polypeptide(L)'
;MHYAAELGFLDVAKTLVKKCPLLLGLRTAKQVEPEKIRRLLPAELALVADNDEMAAYLIRMMWHERLFSWKADDVRKPQPSFFNLHSIIENPKMKKTVVALLDQMVIPHWTYLPQRKDTYDTDEEEEGIEGAWSTITDDPLSYHFYYHILDGDEGGRPPKITESVEDKQIDNKYFSLKDKSCLLLIAKSKHMEALQHPVVRMLIKTKWNSYGFVFLCLQAAFYVIFLLFLSYSLIHGSTRTDPTQYRGVTDFLCGICEVVTLAMAVFYICEEFNQMRVDGSSYFTDWMTLFDWLGLLLILCIMPLRYTHSKLQWMVASLAFLFNFLRIFEFSCVTRTTGLYTKTLAKIILYDVTKSMTVFVVIFLSFCGAIALSLRYSTENHHFRNLEDVFISGFRALTEQQPMVVEDYSAFNWLSILLMMAYMGTVTVILLNILIAQMSTTYT
;
A
#
# COMPACT_ATOMS: atom_id res chain seq x y z
N MET A 1 37.80 0.70 -21.77
CA MET A 1 36.41 0.47 -21.32
C MET A 1 36.34 0.30 -19.82
N HIS A 2 36.96 -0.74 -19.23
CA HIS A 2 37.01 -0.95 -17.77
C HIS A 2 37.44 0.29 -16.95
N TYR A 3 38.57 0.94 -17.28
CA TYR A 3 38.98 2.18 -16.61
C TYR A 3 38.00 3.34 -16.77
N ALA A 4 37.36 3.46 -17.94
CA ALA A 4 36.33 4.48 -18.13
C ALA A 4 35.12 4.17 -17.24
N ALA A 5 34.76 2.88 -17.11
CA ALA A 5 33.68 2.38 -16.29
C ALA A 5 33.87 2.66 -14.77
N GLU A 6 35.09 2.46 -14.30
CA GLU A 6 35.47 2.68 -12.90
C GLU A 6 35.55 4.17 -12.55
N LEU A 7 36.12 5.00 -13.44
CA LEU A 7 36.34 6.43 -13.19
C LEU A 7 35.12 7.32 -13.52
N GLY A 8 34.04 6.79 -14.09
CA GLY A 8 32.84 7.57 -14.38
C GLY A 8 32.89 8.39 -15.68
N PHE A 9 33.85 8.15 -16.58
CA PHE A 9 33.98 8.89 -17.86
C PHE A 9 32.93 8.50 -18.92
N LEU A 10 31.71 9.01 -18.77
CA LEU A 10 30.54 8.63 -19.56
C LEU A 10 30.72 8.88 -21.06
N ASP A 11 31.27 10.03 -21.46
CA ASP A 11 31.40 10.38 -22.88
C ASP A 11 32.46 9.54 -23.59
N VAL A 12 33.52 9.18 -22.86
CA VAL A 12 34.54 8.23 -23.34
C VAL A 12 33.91 6.85 -23.52
N ALA A 13 33.12 6.40 -22.55
CA ALA A 13 32.38 5.14 -22.64
C ALA A 13 31.43 5.10 -23.85
N LYS A 14 30.65 6.17 -24.07
CA LYS A 14 29.75 6.29 -25.23
C LYS A 14 30.50 6.18 -26.56
N THR A 15 31.61 6.88 -26.71
CA THR A 15 32.42 6.82 -27.94
C THR A 15 33.04 5.43 -28.14
N LEU A 16 33.51 4.80 -27.06
CA LEU A 16 34.08 3.46 -27.12
C LEU A 16 33.05 2.40 -27.49
N VAL A 17 31.85 2.43 -26.91
CA VAL A 17 30.78 1.49 -27.22
C VAL A 17 30.31 1.65 -28.67
N LYS A 18 30.17 2.88 -29.16
CA LYS A 18 29.82 3.15 -30.57
C LYS A 18 30.85 2.61 -31.56
N LYS A 19 32.14 2.71 -31.25
CA LYS A 19 33.21 2.25 -32.15
C LYS A 19 33.53 0.77 -32.02
N CYS A 20 33.43 0.22 -30.81
CA CYS A 20 33.85 -1.14 -30.50
C CYS A 20 32.90 -1.79 -29.45
N PRO A 21 31.69 -2.23 -29.85
CA PRO A 21 30.70 -2.79 -28.93
C PRO A 21 31.17 -4.09 -28.25
N LEU A 22 32.08 -4.84 -28.87
CA LEU A 22 32.68 -6.06 -28.32
C LEU A 22 33.39 -5.83 -26.96
N LEU A 23 33.85 -4.60 -26.70
CA LEU A 23 34.49 -4.23 -25.43
C LEU A 23 33.57 -4.38 -24.21
N LEU A 24 32.25 -4.42 -24.40
CA LEU A 24 31.27 -4.64 -23.33
C LEU A 24 31.30 -6.07 -22.77
N GLY A 25 31.68 -7.05 -23.59
CA GLY A 25 31.72 -8.46 -23.20
C GLY A 25 33.08 -8.95 -22.70
N LEU A 26 34.12 -8.13 -22.81
CA LEU A 26 35.46 -8.50 -22.35
C LEU A 26 35.53 -8.39 -20.83
N ARG A 27 36.11 -9.39 -20.18
CA ARG A 27 36.29 -9.40 -18.72
C ARG A 27 37.70 -8.98 -18.34
N THR A 28 37.86 -8.44 -17.14
CA THR A 28 39.19 -8.19 -16.56
C THR A 28 40.00 -9.48 -16.39
N ALA A 29 41.32 -9.37 -16.48
CA ALA A 29 42.22 -10.46 -16.14
C ALA A 29 42.07 -10.83 -14.66
N LYS A 30 42.30 -12.11 -14.30
CA LYS A 30 42.36 -12.51 -12.89
C LYS A 30 43.52 -11.76 -12.23
N GLN A 31 43.25 -10.81 -11.36
CA GLN A 31 44.28 -10.25 -10.49
C GLN A 31 44.51 -11.24 -9.33
N VAL A 32 45.77 -11.57 -9.10
CA VAL A 32 46.22 -12.37 -7.96
C VAL A 32 46.78 -11.37 -6.93
N GLU A 33 46.03 -11.20 -5.84
CA GLU A 33 46.36 -10.47 -4.59
C GLU A 33 46.51 -8.93 -4.68
N PRO A 34 46.04 -8.18 -3.65
CA PRO A 34 45.66 -8.63 -2.31
C PRO A 34 44.17 -9.03 -2.16
N GLU A 35 43.30 -8.62 -3.08
CA GLU A 35 41.89 -9.01 -3.07
C GLU A 35 41.59 -9.89 -4.28
N LYS A 36 40.97 -11.06 -4.06
CA LYS A 36 40.56 -11.98 -5.12
C LYS A 36 39.39 -11.38 -5.91
N ILE A 37 39.66 -10.37 -6.75
CA ILE A 37 38.64 -9.74 -7.58
C ILE A 37 38.26 -10.74 -8.68
N ARG A 38 36.97 -11.11 -8.72
CA ARG A 38 36.36 -11.95 -9.78
C ARG A 38 36.66 -11.32 -11.15
N ARG A 39 36.63 -12.09 -12.23
CA ARG A 39 36.68 -11.50 -13.59
C ARG A 39 35.45 -10.60 -13.78
N LEU A 40 35.64 -9.28 -13.76
CA LEU A 40 34.56 -8.31 -13.81
C LEU A 40 34.32 -7.81 -15.23
N LEU A 41 33.05 -7.55 -15.55
CA LEU A 41 32.64 -6.81 -16.76
C LEU A 41 32.77 -5.30 -16.54
N PRO A 42 32.85 -4.49 -17.62
CA PRO A 42 32.85 -3.04 -17.48
C PRO A 42 31.62 -2.52 -16.72
N ALA A 43 30.44 -3.10 -16.96
CA ALA A 43 29.23 -2.72 -16.23
C ALA A 43 29.34 -3.01 -14.72
N GLU A 44 29.95 -4.14 -14.34
CA GLU A 44 30.13 -4.51 -12.93
C GLU A 44 31.13 -3.58 -12.22
N LEU A 45 32.20 -3.16 -12.88
CA LEU A 45 33.11 -2.15 -12.35
C LEU A 45 32.43 -0.81 -12.12
N ALA A 46 31.53 -0.40 -13.02
CA ALA A 46 30.72 0.80 -12.83
C ALA A 46 29.75 0.67 -11.64
N LEU A 47 29.21 -0.54 -11.39
CA LEU A 47 28.36 -0.82 -10.23
C LEU A 47 29.15 -0.78 -8.92
N VAL A 48 30.35 -1.38 -8.88
CA VAL A 48 31.23 -1.37 -7.70
C VAL A 48 31.69 0.06 -7.38
N ALA A 49 31.89 0.89 -8.40
CA ALA A 49 32.24 2.30 -8.25
C ALA A 49 31.04 3.22 -7.98
N ASP A 50 29.82 2.69 -7.80
CA ASP A 50 28.57 3.45 -7.60
C ASP A 50 28.28 4.51 -8.70
N ASN A 51 28.77 4.29 -9.93
CA ASN A 51 28.60 5.23 -11.04
C ASN A 51 27.27 4.98 -11.77
N ASP A 52 26.16 5.52 -11.25
CA ASP A 52 24.80 5.24 -11.72
C ASP A 52 24.57 5.50 -13.23
N GLU A 53 24.97 6.67 -13.75
CA GLU A 53 24.74 7.00 -15.17
C GLU A 53 25.52 6.09 -16.13
N MET A 54 26.71 5.71 -15.71
CA MET A 54 27.61 4.87 -16.48
C MET A 54 27.17 3.42 -16.47
N ALA A 55 26.82 2.89 -15.31
CA ALA A 55 26.26 1.55 -15.17
C ALA A 55 24.96 1.43 -15.98
N ALA A 56 24.04 2.41 -15.85
CA ALA A 56 22.81 2.47 -16.62
C ALA A 56 23.05 2.46 -18.14
N TYR A 57 24.00 3.27 -18.61
CA TYR A 57 24.34 3.31 -20.04
C TYR A 57 24.92 1.98 -20.54
N LEU A 58 25.86 1.39 -19.80
CA LEU A 58 26.49 0.13 -20.20
C LEU A 58 25.50 -1.02 -20.19
N ILE A 59 24.63 -1.10 -19.18
CA ILE A 59 23.57 -2.11 -19.10
C ILE A 59 22.61 -1.99 -20.27
N ARG A 60 22.21 -0.77 -20.67
CA ARG A 60 21.34 -0.55 -21.84
C ARG A 60 21.95 -1.00 -23.16
N MET A 61 23.28 -1.01 -23.25
CA MET A 61 24.01 -1.41 -24.46
C MET A 61 24.41 -2.89 -24.46
N MET A 62 24.25 -3.58 -23.33
CA MET A 62 24.50 -5.02 -23.23
C MET A 62 23.33 -5.82 -23.78
N TRP A 63 23.61 -7.01 -24.31
CA TRP A 63 22.58 -7.94 -24.74
C TRP A 63 21.88 -8.59 -23.55
N HIS A 64 20.55 -8.64 -23.59
CA HIS A 64 19.67 -9.21 -22.56
C HIS A 64 20.08 -10.63 -22.14
N GLU A 65 20.43 -11.50 -23.08
CA GLU A 65 20.87 -12.86 -22.78
C GLU A 65 22.09 -12.87 -21.87
N ARG A 66 23.05 -11.96 -22.06
CA ARG A 66 24.25 -11.92 -21.21
C ARG A 66 23.98 -11.33 -19.83
N LEU A 67 22.96 -10.49 -19.71
CA LEU A 67 22.54 -9.91 -18.45
C LEU A 67 21.77 -10.93 -17.59
N PHE A 68 20.98 -11.79 -18.24
CA PHE A 68 19.94 -12.60 -17.60
C PHE A 68 20.12 -14.12 -17.69
N SER A 69 20.91 -14.63 -18.63
CA SER A 69 22.14 -15.38 -18.35
C SER A 69 22.28 -16.27 -17.12
N TRP A 70 21.26 -16.92 -16.58
CA TRP A 70 21.49 -18.03 -15.63
C TRP A 70 21.88 -19.27 -16.44
N LYS A 71 23.18 -19.41 -16.74
CA LYS A 71 23.70 -20.64 -17.34
C LYS A 71 23.72 -21.73 -16.27
N ALA A 72 22.86 -22.72 -16.45
CA ALA A 72 22.81 -23.96 -15.67
C ALA A 72 24.05 -24.86 -15.85
N ASP A 73 25.05 -24.43 -16.62
CA ASP A 73 26.26 -25.20 -16.94
C ASP A 73 27.12 -25.61 -15.72
N ASP A 74 26.77 -25.15 -14.51
CA ASP A 74 27.46 -25.51 -13.28
C ASP A 74 26.49 -25.99 -12.19
N VAL A 75 25.74 -27.06 -12.49
CA VAL A 75 24.78 -27.77 -11.59
C VAL A 75 25.39 -28.14 -10.21
N ARG A 76 26.72 -28.15 -10.09
CA ARG A 76 27.45 -28.45 -8.85
C ARG A 76 27.82 -27.22 -8.01
N LYS A 77 27.91 -26.02 -8.61
CA LYS A 77 28.16 -24.72 -7.94
C LYS A 77 27.61 -23.58 -8.81
N PRO A 78 26.29 -23.31 -8.78
CA PRO A 78 25.75 -22.19 -9.52
C PRO A 78 26.41 -20.91 -8.99
N GLN A 79 27.16 -20.20 -9.85
CA GLN A 79 27.61 -18.86 -9.51
C GLN A 79 26.38 -17.97 -9.42
N PRO A 80 26.29 -17.08 -8.42
CA PRO A 80 25.21 -16.09 -8.38
C PRO A 80 25.17 -15.34 -9.72
N SER A 81 23.96 -14.93 -10.13
CA SER A 81 23.79 -14.11 -11.33
C SER A 81 24.81 -12.98 -11.32
N PHE A 82 25.33 -12.62 -12.51
CA PHE A 82 26.37 -11.60 -12.64
C PHE A 82 25.98 -10.26 -11.98
N PHE A 83 24.67 -10.00 -11.89
CA PHE A 83 24.09 -8.83 -11.24
C PHE A 83 23.23 -9.26 -10.05
N ASN A 84 23.70 -8.96 -8.83
CA ASN A 84 22.85 -9.04 -7.64
C ASN A 84 21.93 -7.81 -7.61
N LEU A 85 20.75 -7.93 -8.22
CA LEU A 85 19.75 -6.86 -8.27
C LEU A 85 19.34 -6.38 -6.85
N HIS A 86 19.40 -7.26 -5.85
CA HIS A 86 19.13 -6.90 -4.45
C HIS A 86 20.06 -5.77 -3.98
N SER A 87 21.37 -5.92 -4.18
CA SER A 87 22.37 -4.91 -3.78
C SER A 87 22.23 -3.58 -4.52
N ILE A 88 21.76 -3.61 -5.77
CA ILE A 88 21.57 -2.41 -6.60
C ILE A 88 20.33 -1.63 -6.14
N ILE A 89 19.25 -2.33 -5.77
CA ILE A 89 18.01 -1.71 -5.28
C ILE A 89 18.21 -1.10 -3.88
N GLU A 90 19.01 -1.73 -3.02
CA GLU A 90 19.32 -1.19 -1.69
C GLU A 90 20.17 0.09 -1.75
N ASN A 91 20.95 0.28 -2.82
CA ASN A 91 21.77 1.47 -2.97
C ASN A 91 20.94 2.67 -3.46
N PRO A 92 20.75 3.73 -2.64
CA PRO A 92 19.91 4.86 -3.01
C PRO A 92 20.47 5.70 -4.18
N LYS A 93 21.77 5.54 -4.51
CA LYS A 93 22.43 6.27 -5.61
C LYS A 93 22.17 5.64 -6.98
N MET A 94 21.78 4.37 -7.05
CA MET A 94 21.76 3.58 -8.29
C MET A 94 20.38 3.56 -8.98
N LYS A 95 19.68 4.69 -9.00
CA LYS A 95 18.28 4.75 -9.48
C LYS A 95 18.15 4.51 -10.97
N LYS A 96 19.00 5.14 -11.79
CA LYS A 96 18.96 5.03 -13.25
C LYS A 96 19.36 3.63 -13.70
N THR A 97 20.27 3.00 -12.96
CA THR A 97 20.71 1.62 -13.18
C THR A 97 19.58 0.63 -12.96
N VAL A 98 18.79 0.78 -11.88
CA VAL A 98 17.61 -0.07 -11.65
C VAL A 98 16.62 0.05 -12.82
N VAL A 99 16.33 1.27 -13.27
CA VAL A 99 15.45 1.47 -14.44
C VAL A 99 16.05 0.86 -15.71
N ALA A 100 17.35 1.04 -15.96
CA ALA A 100 18.04 0.43 -17.09
C ALA A 100 18.01 -1.10 -17.08
N LEU A 101 18.11 -1.72 -15.90
CA LEU A 101 17.94 -3.17 -15.74
C LEU A 101 16.52 -3.60 -16.08
N LEU A 102 15.51 -2.85 -15.61
CA LEU A 102 14.11 -3.12 -15.93
C LEU A 102 13.81 -2.91 -17.43
N ASP A 103 14.40 -1.90 -18.07
CA ASP A 103 14.28 -1.66 -19.52
C ASP A 103 14.74 -2.90 -20.31
N GLN A 104 15.85 -3.52 -19.90
CA GLN A 104 16.38 -4.72 -20.54
C GLN A 104 15.46 -5.94 -20.40
N MET A 105 14.59 -5.98 -19.38
CA MET A 105 13.65 -7.09 -19.17
C MET A 105 12.44 -7.04 -20.11
N VAL A 106 12.30 -5.97 -20.91
CA VAL A 106 11.29 -5.81 -21.94
C VAL A 106 11.91 -6.20 -23.28
N ILE A 107 11.57 -7.38 -23.79
CA ILE A 107 12.06 -7.80 -25.10
C ILE A 107 10.93 -7.68 -26.12
N PRO A 108 11.12 -6.88 -27.17
CA PRO A 108 10.17 -6.85 -28.28
C PRO A 108 10.07 -8.26 -28.89
N HIS A 109 8.86 -8.77 -29.03
CA HIS A 109 8.61 -10.07 -29.62
C HIS A 109 7.78 -9.95 -30.90
N TRP A 110 8.34 -10.49 -31.97
CA TRP A 110 7.71 -10.57 -33.27
C TRP A 110 7.30 -12.01 -33.52
N THR A 111 6.05 -12.34 -33.20
CA THR A 111 5.47 -13.69 -33.33
C THR A 111 5.51 -14.24 -34.76
N TYR A 112 5.56 -13.35 -35.75
CA TYR A 112 5.55 -13.70 -37.17
C TYR A 112 6.94 -13.90 -37.77
N LEU A 113 8.02 -13.61 -37.02
CA LEU A 113 9.37 -13.80 -37.51
C LEU A 113 9.90 -15.20 -37.20
N PRO A 114 10.59 -15.84 -38.16
CA PRO A 114 11.30 -17.09 -37.90
C PRO A 114 12.40 -16.88 -36.86
N GLN A 115 12.58 -17.85 -35.95
CA GLN A 115 13.65 -17.80 -34.96
C GLN A 115 15.02 -17.88 -35.65
N ARG A 116 15.95 -17.00 -35.25
CA ARG A 116 17.34 -17.13 -35.66
C ARG A 116 17.94 -18.39 -35.07
N LYS A 117 18.72 -19.11 -35.86
CA LYS A 117 19.47 -20.30 -35.43
C LYS A 117 20.95 -19.95 -35.37
N ASP A 118 21.68 -20.59 -34.45
CA ASP A 118 23.15 -20.43 -34.35
C ASP A 118 23.89 -21.05 -35.56
N THR A 119 23.27 -22.03 -36.20
CA THR A 119 23.73 -22.67 -37.43
C THR A 119 22.54 -22.89 -38.35
N TYR A 120 22.60 -22.36 -39.56
CA TYR A 120 21.61 -22.60 -40.62
C TYR A 120 21.99 -23.82 -41.44
N ASP A 121 21.00 -24.57 -41.90
CA ASP A 121 21.24 -25.77 -42.70
C ASP A 121 21.57 -25.42 -44.16
N THR A 122 21.10 -24.27 -44.65
CA THR A 122 21.36 -23.74 -46.00
C THR A 122 21.53 -22.22 -46.01
N ASP A 123 22.36 -21.73 -46.94
CA ASP A 123 22.57 -20.29 -47.15
C ASP A 123 21.26 -19.56 -47.54
N GLU A 124 20.35 -20.27 -48.24
CA GLU A 124 19.01 -19.75 -48.59
C GLU A 124 18.09 -19.59 -47.37
N GLU A 125 18.23 -20.47 -46.36
CA GLU A 125 17.52 -20.35 -45.10
C GLU A 125 18.05 -19.17 -44.28
N GLU A 126 19.37 -19.00 -44.24
CA GLU A 126 20.03 -17.85 -43.61
C GLU A 126 19.56 -16.54 -44.25
N GLU A 127 19.62 -16.43 -45.58
CA GLU A 127 19.24 -15.21 -46.30
C GLU A 127 17.73 -14.91 -46.17
N GLY A 128 16.89 -15.94 -46.18
CA GLY A 128 15.44 -15.80 -45.97
C GLY A 128 15.08 -15.33 -44.55
N ILE A 129 15.73 -15.90 -43.53
CA ILE A 129 15.51 -15.54 -42.13
C ILE A 129 16.11 -14.15 -41.86
N GLU A 130 17.37 -13.91 -42.18
CA GLU A 130 18.01 -12.59 -41.99
C GLU A 130 17.31 -11.49 -42.78
N GLY A 131 16.87 -11.78 -44.01
CA GLY A 131 16.06 -10.89 -44.83
C GLY A 131 14.75 -10.51 -44.14
N ALA A 132 14.02 -11.48 -43.57
CA ALA A 132 12.82 -11.20 -42.77
C ALA A 132 13.12 -10.33 -41.54
N TRP A 133 14.23 -10.59 -40.84
CA TRP A 133 14.66 -9.75 -39.71
C TRP A 133 15.10 -8.34 -40.12
N SER A 134 15.60 -8.15 -41.34
CA SER A 134 16.02 -6.84 -41.86
C SER A 134 14.84 -5.91 -42.21
N THR A 135 13.63 -6.47 -42.37
CA THR A 135 12.41 -5.74 -42.77
C THR A 135 11.53 -5.29 -41.60
N ILE A 136 12.01 -5.44 -40.37
CA ILE A 136 11.27 -5.05 -39.16
C ILE A 136 11.00 -3.55 -39.13
N THR A 137 9.73 -3.19 -38.92
CA THR A 137 9.33 -1.84 -38.48
C THR A 137 9.62 -1.66 -37.00
N ASP A 138 10.04 -0.46 -36.59
CA ASP A 138 10.55 -0.16 -35.24
C ASP A 138 9.63 -0.57 -34.07
N ASP A 139 8.32 -0.69 -34.30
CA ASP A 139 7.36 -1.04 -33.24
C ASP A 139 6.91 -2.52 -33.27
N PRO A 140 7.23 -3.32 -32.23
CA PRO A 140 6.74 -4.69 -32.09
C PRO A 140 5.26 -4.73 -31.65
N LEU A 141 4.52 -5.71 -32.16
CA LEU A 141 3.11 -5.95 -31.78
C LEU A 141 2.95 -6.58 -30.39
N SER A 142 3.99 -7.26 -29.88
CA SER A 142 3.97 -7.93 -28.58
C SER A 142 5.31 -7.78 -27.87
N TYR A 143 5.29 -7.77 -26.54
CA TYR A 143 6.48 -7.70 -25.70
C TYR A 143 6.53 -8.94 -24.81
N HIS A 144 7.68 -9.62 -24.81
CA HIS A 144 7.98 -10.66 -23.83
C HIS A 144 8.66 -10.04 -22.62
N PHE A 145 8.11 -10.30 -21.44
CA PHE A 145 8.62 -9.81 -20.18
C PHE A 145 9.29 -10.95 -19.42
N TYR A 146 10.57 -10.78 -19.11
CA TYR A 146 11.31 -11.77 -18.33
C TYR A 146 11.17 -11.50 -16.84
N TYR A 147 10.19 -12.11 -16.16
CA TYR A 147 9.93 -11.85 -14.73
C TYR A 147 10.87 -12.59 -13.75
N HIS A 148 11.65 -13.55 -14.24
CA HIS A 148 12.41 -14.50 -13.43
C HIS A 148 13.36 -13.85 -12.40
N ILE A 149 13.84 -12.63 -12.66
CA ILE A 149 14.75 -11.90 -11.75
C ILE A 149 13.99 -11.15 -10.68
N LEU A 150 12.82 -10.61 -11.01
CA LEU A 150 11.96 -9.94 -10.02
C LEU A 150 11.40 -10.93 -9.00
N ASP A 151 11.17 -12.17 -9.46
CA ASP A 151 10.69 -13.30 -8.65
C ASP A 151 11.82 -14.20 -8.13
N GLY A 152 13.08 -13.88 -8.45
CA GLY A 152 14.25 -14.62 -8.02
C GLY A 152 14.64 -14.30 -6.58
N ASP A 153 15.49 -15.17 -6.01
CA ASP A 153 16.09 -14.98 -4.69
C ASP A 153 17.17 -13.87 -4.69
N GLU A 154 17.83 -13.64 -3.55
CA GLU A 154 18.94 -12.66 -3.44
C GLU A 154 20.06 -12.88 -4.47
N GLY A 155 20.22 -14.11 -4.98
CA GLY A 155 21.19 -14.46 -6.00
C GLY A 155 20.65 -14.41 -7.44
N GLY A 156 19.42 -13.90 -7.63
CA GLY A 156 18.73 -13.85 -8.91
C GLY A 156 18.32 -15.22 -9.45
N ARG A 157 18.26 -16.26 -8.61
CA ARG A 157 17.92 -17.62 -9.04
C ARG A 157 16.40 -17.76 -9.18
N PRO A 158 15.89 -18.29 -10.29
CA PRO A 158 14.45 -18.49 -10.47
C PRO A 158 13.95 -19.67 -9.62
N PRO A 159 12.67 -19.67 -9.22
CA PRO A 159 12.07 -20.78 -8.49
C PRO A 159 11.93 -22.06 -9.33
N LYS A 160 11.76 -21.92 -10.65
CA LYS A 160 11.64 -23.02 -11.60
C LYS A 160 12.67 -22.88 -12.71
N ILE A 161 13.25 -24.01 -13.14
CA ILE A 161 14.25 -24.07 -14.20
C ILE A 161 13.68 -24.95 -15.33
N THR A 162 13.88 -24.53 -16.57
CA THR A 162 13.59 -25.35 -17.75
C THR A 162 14.84 -26.16 -18.09
N GLU A 163 14.73 -27.49 -18.11
CA GLU A 163 15.82 -28.36 -18.54
C GLU A 163 15.86 -28.44 -20.07
N SER A 164 17.03 -28.19 -20.67
CA SER A 164 17.24 -27.97 -22.12
C SER A 164 16.91 -29.16 -23.02
N VAL A 165 16.54 -30.32 -22.44
CA VAL A 165 16.33 -31.56 -23.18
C VAL A 165 14.84 -31.91 -23.34
N GLU A 166 13.95 -31.41 -22.50
CA GLU A 166 12.52 -31.80 -22.54
C GLU A 166 11.51 -30.68 -22.26
N ASP A 167 11.91 -29.41 -22.16
CA ASP A 167 11.00 -28.29 -21.81
C ASP A 167 10.20 -28.50 -20.51
N LYS A 168 10.64 -29.45 -19.66
CA LYS A 168 10.03 -29.71 -18.36
C LYS A 168 10.56 -28.70 -17.35
N GLN A 169 9.63 -28.00 -16.70
CA GLN A 169 9.94 -27.13 -15.57
C GLN A 169 10.19 -27.97 -14.32
N ILE A 170 11.40 -27.88 -13.77
CA ILE A 170 11.80 -28.55 -12.53
C ILE A 170 11.97 -27.49 -11.44
N ASP A 171 11.56 -27.82 -10.21
CA ASP A 171 11.75 -26.96 -9.05
C ASP A 171 13.24 -26.79 -8.73
N ASN A 172 13.67 -25.54 -8.54
CA ASN A 172 15.06 -25.23 -8.26
C ASN A 172 15.40 -25.53 -6.80
N LYS A 173 16.19 -26.58 -6.57
CA LYS A 173 16.67 -26.96 -5.22
C LYS A 173 17.53 -25.90 -4.52
N TYR A 174 18.12 -24.99 -5.29
CA TYR A 174 19.00 -23.94 -4.78
C TYR A 174 18.28 -22.61 -4.57
N PHE A 175 16.97 -22.54 -4.80
CA PHE A 175 16.17 -21.35 -4.54
C PHE A 175 15.86 -21.23 -3.05
N SER A 176 16.21 -20.10 -2.46
CA SER A 176 15.91 -19.78 -1.07
C SER A 176 14.52 -19.18 -0.93
N LEU A 177 13.57 -19.99 -0.46
CA LEU A 177 12.20 -19.57 -0.15
C LEU A 177 12.10 -18.48 0.93
N LYS A 178 13.13 -18.31 1.76
CA LYS A 178 13.13 -17.34 2.87
C LYS A 178 13.65 -15.96 2.47
N ASP A 179 14.25 -15.85 1.29
CA ASP A 179 14.91 -14.62 0.86
C ASP A 179 13.87 -13.62 0.33
N LYS A 180 14.19 -12.33 0.45
CA LYS A 180 13.31 -11.28 -0.03
C LYS A 180 13.44 -11.19 -1.55
N SER A 181 12.32 -11.24 -2.24
CA SER A 181 12.32 -11.04 -3.70
C SER A 181 12.70 -9.61 -4.06
N CYS A 182 13.29 -9.43 -5.25
CA CYS A 182 13.61 -8.10 -5.77
C CYS A 182 12.35 -7.23 -5.93
N LEU A 183 11.20 -7.83 -6.26
CA LEU A 183 9.92 -7.13 -6.30
C LEU A 183 9.52 -6.57 -4.91
N LEU A 184 9.74 -7.34 -3.84
CA LEU A 184 9.45 -6.89 -2.47
C LEU A 184 10.34 -5.72 -2.07
N LEU A 185 11.62 -5.75 -2.46
CA LEU A 185 12.54 -4.64 -2.23
C LEU A 185 12.10 -3.39 -2.98
N ILE A 186 11.74 -3.51 -4.27
CA ILE A 186 11.22 -2.37 -5.05
C ILE A 186 9.97 -1.79 -4.38
N ALA A 187 9.06 -2.64 -3.93
CA ALA A 187 7.84 -2.21 -3.25
C ALA A 187 8.09 -1.51 -1.91
N LYS A 188 9.11 -1.95 -1.13
CA LYS A 188 9.52 -1.30 0.12
C LYS A 188 10.40 -0.06 -0.12
N SER A 189 11.00 0.07 -1.29
CA SER A 189 11.84 1.20 -1.65
C SER A 189 11.01 2.44 -2.00
N LYS A 190 11.62 3.64 -1.88
CA LYS A 190 11.00 4.91 -2.30
C LYS A 190 11.18 5.20 -3.79
N HIS A 191 11.57 4.22 -4.61
CA HIS A 191 11.86 4.41 -6.04
C HIS A 191 10.57 4.35 -6.88
N MET A 192 9.86 5.49 -6.96
CA MET A 192 8.60 5.58 -7.72
C MET A 192 8.77 5.25 -9.21
N GLU A 193 9.90 5.60 -9.82
CA GLU A 193 10.19 5.31 -11.24
C GLU A 193 10.26 3.80 -11.51
N ALA A 194 10.94 3.03 -10.65
CA ALA A 194 11.01 1.58 -10.75
C ALA A 194 9.64 0.92 -10.54
N LEU A 195 8.82 1.45 -9.62
CA LEU A 195 7.47 0.95 -9.37
C LEU A 195 6.50 1.25 -10.52
N GLN A 196 6.66 2.40 -11.19
CA GLN A 196 5.85 2.80 -12.35
C GLN A 196 6.28 2.10 -13.64
N HIS A 197 7.41 1.39 -13.63
CA HIS A 197 7.94 0.71 -14.80
C HIS A 197 6.95 -0.33 -15.36
N PRO A 198 6.77 -0.43 -16.70
CA PRO A 198 5.83 -1.36 -17.33
C PRO A 198 5.99 -2.82 -16.91
N VAL A 199 7.24 -3.32 -16.80
CA VAL A 199 7.52 -4.71 -16.36
C VAL A 199 6.94 -4.98 -14.98
N VAL A 200 7.22 -4.07 -14.04
CA VAL A 200 6.79 -4.21 -12.63
C VAL A 200 5.27 -4.12 -12.56
N ARG A 201 4.66 -3.17 -13.29
CA ARG A 201 3.20 -3.04 -13.37
C ARG A 201 2.53 -4.25 -13.99
N MET A 202 3.10 -4.80 -15.07
CA MET A 202 2.54 -5.98 -15.75
C MET A 202 2.66 -7.23 -14.88
N LEU A 203 3.79 -7.38 -14.16
CA LEU A 203 3.97 -8.45 -13.18
C LEU A 203 2.95 -8.34 -12.04
N ILE A 204 2.79 -7.15 -11.44
CA ILE A 204 1.79 -6.88 -10.39
C ILE A 204 0.39 -7.18 -10.91
N LYS A 205 0.04 -6.75 -12.12
CA LYS A 205 -1.27 -7.01 -12.73
C LYS A 205 -1.52 -8.51 -12.95
N THR A 206 -0.50 -9.24 -13.40
CA THR A 206 -0.58 -10.69 -13.61
C THR A 206 -0.79 -11.41 -12.28
N LYS A 207 -0.01 -11.05 -11.25
CA LYS A 207 -0.13 -11.55 -9.89
C LYS A 207 -1.48 -11.23 -9.24
N TRP A 208 -1.96 -10.00 -9.42
CA TRP A 208 -3.27 -9.57 -8.95
C TRP A 208 -4.40 -10.38 -9.58
N ASN A 209 -4.37 -10.58 -10.89
CA ASN A 209 -5.38 -11.36 -11.60
C ASN A 209 -5.34 -12.85 -11.26
N SER A 210 -4.14 -13.40 -10.99
CA SER A 210 -3.97 -14.81 -10.70
C SER A 210 -4.40 -15.20 -9.28
N TYR A 211 -4.03 -14.40 -8.27
CA TYR A 211 -4.29 -14.75 -6.87
C TYR A 211 -4.79 -13.59 -6.02
N GLY A 212 -4.26 -12.37 -6.22
CA GLY A 212 -4.51 -11.25 -5.31
C GLY A 212 -5.98 -10.86 -5.21
N PHE A 213 -6.66 -10.80 -6.36
CA PHE A 213 -8.08 -10.47 -6.43
C PHE A 213 -8.96 -11.51 -5.71
N VAL A 214 -8.73 -12.79 -6.00
CA VAL A 214 -9.52 -13.89 -5.42
C VAL A 214 -9.30 -13.96 -3.91
N PHE A 215 -8.04 -13.84 -3.47
CA PHE A 215 -7.68 -13.87 -2.05
C PHE A 215 -8.34 -12.73 -1.27
N LEU A 216 -8.23 -11.49 -1.73
CA LEU A 216 -8.86 -10.34 -1.07
C LEU A 216 -10.38 -10.38 -1.10
N CYS A 217 -10.98 -10.87 -2.20
CA CYS A 217 -12.43 -11.06 -2.28
C CYS A 217 -12.93 -12.08 -1.26
N LEU A 218 -12.20 -13.19 -1.12
CA LEU A 218 -12.50 -14.23 -0.14
C LEU A 218 -12.32 -13.74 1.30
N GLN A 219 -11.29 -12.94 1.58
CA GLN A 219 -11.11 -12.29 2.89
C GLN A 219 -12.24 -11.31 3.21
N ALA A 220 -12.65 -10.48 2.23
CA ALA A 220 -13.78 -9.56 2.39
C ALA A 220 -15.09 -10.31 2.63
N ALA A 221 -15.33 -11.43 1.92
CA ALA A 221 -16.51 -12.26 2.12
C ALA A 221 -16.56 -12.87 3.53
N PHE A 222 -15.43 -13.38 4.04
CA PHE A 222 -15.34 -13.86 5.43
C PHE A 222 -15.60 -12.75 6.45
N TYR A 223 -15.11 -11.54 6.19
CA TYR A 223 -15.36 -10.39 7.06
C TYR A 223 -16.84 -9.98 7.06
N VAL A 224 -17.51 -9.99 5.91
CA VAL A 224 -18.97 -9.73 5.83
C VAL A 224 -19.75 -10.80 6.60
N ILE A 225 -19.37 -12.07 6.50
CA ILE A 225 -19.98 -13.16 7.29
C ILE A 225 -19.81 -12.89 8.79
N PHE A 226 -18.60 -12.51 9.22
CA PHE A 226 -18.33 -12.10 10.61
C PHE A 226 -19.25 -10.97 11.07
N LEU A 227 -19.43 -9.93 10.25
CA LEU A 227 -20.33 -8.82 10.56
C LEU A 227 -21.79 -9.21 10.64
N LEU A 228 -22.26 -10.16 9.81
CA LEU A 228 -23.63 -10.68 9.89
C LEU A 228 -23.85 -11.39 11.23
N PHE A 229 -22.91 -12.24 11.66
CA PHE A 229 -22.99 -12.88 12.96
C PHE A 229 -22.92 -11.88 14.13
N LEU A 230 -22.06 -10.86 14.03
CA LEU A 230 -21.96 -9.79 15.02
C LEU A 230 -23.27 -9.00 15.12
N SER A 231 -23.87 -8.66 13.97
CA SER A 231 -25.15 -7.95 13.90
C SER A 231 -26.27 -8.78 14.53
N TYR A 232 -26.35 -10.05 14.18
CA TYR A 232 -27.36 -10.94 14.73
C TYR A 232 -27.22 -11.07 16.26
N SER A 233 -26.00 -11.29 16.76
CA SER A 233 -25.73 -11.39 18.20
C SER A 233 -26.08 -10.12 18.97
N LEU A 234 -25.63 -8.94 18.51
CA LEU A 234 -25.82 -7.70 19.25
C LEU A 234 -27.26 -7.18 19.18
N ILE A 235 -27.90 -7.25 18.02
CA ILE A 235 -29.29 -6.80 17.86
C ILE A 235 -30.23 -7.72 18.66
N HIS A 236 -30.11 -9.04 18.48
CA HIS A 236 -30.93 -9.99 19.24
C HIS A 236 -30.64 -9.90 20.75
N GLY A 237 -29.38 -9.72 21.14
CA GLY A 237 -29.00 -9.47 22.53
C GLY A 237 -29.68 -8.24 23.13
N SER A 238 -29.77 -7.13 22.38
CA SER A 238 -30.32 -5.86 22.89
C SER A 238 -31.83 -5.89 23.14
N THR A 239 -32.55 -6.80 22.50
CA THR A 239 -34.00 -6.98 22.72
C THR A 239 -34.35 -7.66 24.05
N ARG A 240 -33.35 -8.06 24.85
CA ARG A 240 -33.55 -8.87 26.06
C ARG A 240 -33.17 -8.16 27.34
N THR A 241 -33.89 -8.50 28.40
CA THR A 241 -33.66 -8.00 29.76
C THR A 241 -32.42 -8.62 30.40
N ASP A 242 -32.13 -9.90 30.13
CA ASP A 242 -30.91 -10.59 30.56
C ASP A 242 -30.21 -11.29 29.35
N PRO A 243 -29.01 -10.83 28.95
CA PRO A 243 -28.30 -11.35 27.78
C PRO A 243 -27.63 -12.73 28.00
N THR A 244 -27.64 -13.26 29.23
CA THR A 244 -26.97 -14.52 29.61
C THR A 244 -27.92 -15.71 29.76
N GLN A 245 -29.24 -15.50 29.63
CA GLN A 245 -30.23 -16.56 29.74
C GLN A 245 -30.60 -17.10 28.35
N TYR A 246 -30.05 -18.25 27.99
CA TYR A 246 -30.35 -18.95 26.73
C TYR A 246 -31.45 -20.00 26.93
N ARG A 247 -32.73 -19.59 26.90
CA ARG A 247 -33.88 -20.46 27.21
C ARG A 247 -34.78 -20.80 26.01
N GLY A 248 -34.28 -20.65 24.79
CA GLY A 248 -35.01 -20.99 23.55
C GLY A 248 -34.09 -21.35 22.40
N VAL A 249 -34.67 -21.88 21.31
CA VAL A 249 -33.94 -22.29 20.09
C VAL A 249 -33.23 -21.10 19.44
N THR A 250 -33.89 -19.94 19.39
CA THR A 250 -33.32 -18.67 18.92
C THR A 250 -32.15 -18.20 19.78
N ASP A 251 -32.17 -18.56 21.06
CA ASP A 251 -31.20 -18.09 22.05
C ASP A 251 -29.96 -18.96 21.98
N PHE A 252 -30.15 -20.26 21.77
CA PHE A 252 -29.09 -21.18 21.47
C PHE A 252 -28.34 -20.77 20.19
N LEU A 253 -29.07 -20.37 19.13
CA LEU A 253 -28.47 -19.81 17.91
C LEU A 253 -27.70 -18.51 18.20
N CYS A 254 -28.24 -17.61 19.02
CA CYS A 254 -27.56 -16.39 19.44
C CYS A 254 -26.26 -16.70 20.21
N GLY A 255 -26.28 -17.68 21.13
CA GLY A 255 -25.10 -18.15 21.85
C GLY A 255 -24.04 -18.74 20.92
N ILE A 256 -24.44 -19.53 19.91
CA ILE A 256 -23.51 -20.01 18.87
C ILE A 256 -22.91 -18.83 18.11
N CYS A 257 -23.72 -17.85 17.70
CA CYS A 257 -23.23 -16.66 16.99
C CYS A 257 -22.26 -15.85 17.86
N GLU A 258 -22.48 -15.76 19.17
CA GLU A 258 -21.56 -15.11 20.11
C GLU A 258 -20.23 -15.85 20.25
N VAL A 259 -20.26 -17.17 20.32
CA VAL A 259 -19.03 -17.98 20.35
C VAL A 259 -18.26 -17.85 19.04
N VAL A 260 -18.96 -17.91 17.90
CA VAL A 260 -18.34 -17.77 16.56
C VAL A 260 -17.75 -16.36 16.38
N THR A 261 -18.47 -15.31 16.76
CA THR A 261 -17.96 -13.93 16.66
C THR A 261 -16.75 -13.69 17.55
N LEU A 262 -16.72 -14.25 18.76
CA LEU A 262 -15.56 -14.19 19.63
C LEU A 262 -14.37 -14.97 19.05
N ALA A 263 -14.60 -16.18 18.54
CA ALA A 263 -13.55 -16.97 17.91
C ALA A 263 -12.95 -16.26 16.68
N MET A 264 -13.80 -15.66 15.84
CA MET A 264 -13.37 -14.85 14.69
C MET A 264 -12.65 -13.57 15.12
N ALA A 265 -13.09 -12.89 16.17
CA ALA A 265 -12.41 -11.70 16.69
C ALA A 265 -11.00 -12.06 17.21
N VAL A 266 -10.84 -13.17 17.93
CA VAL A 266 -9.52 -13.66 18.36
C VAL A 266 -8.64 -14.03 17.17
N PHE A 267 -9.20 -14.69 16.15
CA PHE A 267 -8.48 -14.99 14.91
C PHE A 267 -7.97 -13.71 14.22
N TYR A 268 -8.82 -12.70 14.07
CA TYR A 268 -8.41 -11.41 13.48
C TYR A 268 -7.36 -10.69 14.35
N ILE A 269 -7.45 -10.73 15.67
CA ILE A 269 -6.40 -10.18 16.56
C ILE A 269 -5.06 -10.89 16.32
N CYS A 270 -5.06 -12.21 16.13
CA CYS A 270 -3.84 -12.96 15.79
C CYS A 270 -3.28 -12.56 14.42
N GLU A 271 -4.14 -12.33 13.42
CA GLU A 271 -3.72 -11.83 12.11
C GLU A 271 -3.11 -10.42 12.22
N GLU A 272 -3.75 -9.50 12.94
CA GLU A 272 -3.22 -8.14 13.15
C GLU A 272 -1.89 -8.16 13.89
N PHE A 273 -1.74 -9.05 14.88
CA PHE A 273 -0.47 -9.21 15.59
C PHE A 273 0.64 -9.73 14.67
N ASN A 274 0.30 -10.65 13.76
CA ASN A 274 1.24 -11.15 12.75
C ASN A 274 1.65 -10.03 11.77
N GLN A 275 0.70 -9.21 11.31
CA GLN A 275 0.99 -8.07 10.44
C GLN A 275 1.88 -7.03 11.15
N MET A 276 1.56 -6.71 12.40
CA MET A 276 2.38 -5.82 13.24
C MET A 276 3.82 -6.32 13.37
N ARG A 277 4.03 -7.64 13.47
CA ARG A 277 5.37 -8.24 13.49
C ARG A 277 6.10 -8.11 12.14
N VAL A 278 5.40 -8.21 11.02
CA VAL A 278 6.00 -8.15 9.67
C VAL A 278 6.37 -6.72 9.28
N ASP A 279 5.50 -5.75 9.56
CA ASP A 279 5.66 -4.35 9.13
C ASP A 279 6.30 -3.45 10.20
N GLY A 280 6.36 -3.92 11.45
CA GLY A 280 7.06 -3.26 12.55
C GLY A 280 6.51 -1.86 12.84
N SER A 281 7.41 -0.87 12.97
CA SER A 281 7.02 0.51 13.31
C SER A 281 6.22 1.23 12.22
N SER A 282 6.28 0.78 10.96
CA SER A 282 5.53 1.40 9.86
C SER A 282 4.03 1.13 9.97
N TYR A 283 3.65 0.06 10.67
CA TYR A 283 2.26 -0.36 10.84
C TYR A 283 1.42 0.68 11.60
N PHE A 284 1.96 1.27 12.68
CA PHE A 284 1.25 2.29 13.47
C PHE A 284 1.16 3.67 12.81
N THR A 285 1.73 3.85 11.62
CA THR A 285 1.65 5.14 10.92
C THR A 285 0.31 5.33 10.23
N ASP A 286 -0.41 4.23 9.93
CA ASP A 286 -1.73 4.29 9.32
C ASP A 286 -2.81 4.40 10.41
N TRP A 287 -3.67 5.42 10.28
CA TRP A 287 -4.74 5.70 11.23
C TRP A 287 -5.87 4.67 11.15
N MET A 288 -6.11 4.08 9.98
CA MET A 288 -7.16 3.06 9.81
C MET A 288 -6.88 1.84 10.69
N THR A 289 -5.61 1.42 10.73
CA THR A 289 -5.16 0.30 11.54
C THR A 289 -5.42 0.50 13.03
N LEU A 290 -5.29 1.74 13.55
CA LEU A 290 -5.63 2.04 14.95
C LEU A 290 -7.13 1.90 15.22
N PHE A 291 -7.99 2.28 14.27
CA PHE A 291 -9.43 2.09 14.37
C PHE A 291 -9.82 0.61 14.36
N ASP A 292 -9.12 -0.21 13.58
CA ASP A 292 -9.37 -1.65 13.51
C ASP A 292 -9.04 -2.35 14.84
N TRP A 293 -7.90 -2.01 15.44
CA TRP A 293 -7.54 -2.49 16.79
C TRP A 293 -8.57 -2.06 17.83
N LEU A 294 -9.01 -0.79 17.78
CA LEU A 294 -10.04 -0.29 18.69
C LEU A 294 -11.34 -1.10 18.54
N GLY A 295 -11.79 -1.36 17.31
CA GLY A 295 -12.99 -2.15 17.03
C GLY A 295 -12.91 -3.58 17.57
N LEU A 296 -11.78 -4.27 17.39
CA LEU A 296 -11.58 -5.63 17.88
C LEU A 296 -11.45 -5.70 19.41
N LEU A 297 -10.73 -4.76 20.02
CA LEU A 297 -10.59 -4.67 21.47
C LEU A 297 -11.93 -4.38 22.15
N LEU A 298 -12.76 -3.51 21.57
CA LEU A 298 -14.09 -3.23 22.09
C LEU A 298 -14.97 -4.49 22.09
N ILE A 299 -14.91 -5.34 21.07
CA ILE A 299 -15.61 -6.64 21.06
C ILE A 299 -15.15 -7.51 22.23
N LEU A 300 -13.84 -7.60 22.46
CA LEU A 300 -13.28 -8.39 23.56
C LEU A 300 -13.74 -7.85 24.93
N CYS A 301 -13.86 -6.52 25.07
CA CYS A 301 -14.36 -5.88 26.28
C CYS A 301 -15.85 -6.13 26.57
N ILE A 302 -16.67 -6.51 25.59
CA ILE A 302 -18.10 -6.81 25.82
C ILE A 302 -18.27 -8.02 26.77
N MET A 303 -17.41 -9.04 26.64
CA MET A 303 -17.46 -10.25 27.47
C MET A 303 -17.36 -9.98 28.99
N PRO A 304 -16.29 -9.32 29.49
CA PRO A 304 -16.19 -9.02 30.92
C PRO A 304 -17.30 -8.05 31.37
N LEU A 305 -17.70 -7.09 30.52
CA LEU A 305 -18.78 -6.17 30.85
C LEU A 305 -20.13 -6.87 31.04
N ARG A 306 -20.43 -7.89 30.22
CA ARG A 306 -21.63 -8.73 30.36
C ARG A 306 -21.64 -9.50 31.69
N TYR A 307 -20.48 -10.00 32.14
CA TYR A 307 -20.38 -10.69 33.43
C TYR A 307 -20.61 -9.75 34.63
N THR A 308 -20.21 -8.49 34.50
CA THR A 308 -20.44 -7.46 35.54
C THR A 308 -21.84 -6.87 35.55
N HIS A 309 -22.74 -7.29 34.64
CA HIS A 309 -24.10 -6.78 34.48
C HIS A 309 -24.20 -5.23 34.38
N SER A 310 -23.15 -4.57 33.87
CA SER A 310 -23.12 -3.12 33.78
C SER A 310 -23.92 -2.60 32.58
N LYS A 311 -24.67 -1.51 32.76
CA LYS A 311 -25.42 -0.85 31.65
C LYS A 311 -24.49 -0.34 30.53
N LEU A 312 -23.20 -0.13 30.85
CA LEU A 312 -22.17 0.29 29.92
C LEU A 312 -21.92 -0.73 28.80
N GLN A 313 -22.32 -1.99 28.98
CA GLN A 313 -22.17 -3.03 27.96
C GLN A 313 -22.78 -2.62 26.60
N TRP A 314 -23.93 -1.95 26.61
CA TRP A 314 -24.65 -1.58 25.38
C TRP A 314 -24.00 -0.39 24.68
N MET A 315 -23.41 0.52 25.44
CA MET A 315 -22.63 1.64 24.90
C MET A 315 -21.33 1.15 24.25
N VAL A 316 -20.62 0.23 24.93
CA VAL A 316 -19.41 -0.39 24.37
C VAL A 316 -19.76 -1.24 23.15
N ALA A 317 -20.87 -1.97 23.19
CA ALA A 317 -21.35 -2.78 22.07
C ALA A 317 -21.74 -1.94 20.84
N SER A 318 -22.43 -0.81 21.02
CA SER A 318 -22.78 0.07 19.90
C SER A 318 -21.54 0.69 19.25
N LEU A 319 -20.56 1.10 20.06
CA LEU A 319 -19.29 1.62 19.58
C LEU A 319 -18.47 0.54 18.85
N ALA A 320 -18.40 -0.68 19.41
CA ALA A 320 -17.77 -1.83 18.77
C ALA A 320 -18.41 -2.12 17.41
N PHE A 321 -19.75 -2.15 17.36
CA PHE A 321 -20.50 -2.38 16.14
C PHE A 321 -20.15 -1.34 15.07
N LEU A 322 -20.16 -0.05 15.41
CA LEU A 322 -19.83 1.03 14.48
C LEU A 322 -18.42 0.87 13.89
N PHE A 323 -17.40 0.69 14.74
CA PHE A 323 -16.01 0.58 14.26
C PHE A 323 -15.79 -0.65 13.39
N ASN A 324 -16.39 -1.79 13.72
CA ASN A 324 -16.29 -3.00 12.88
C ASN A 324 -16.97 -2.83 11.51
N PHE A 325 -18.05 -2.04 11.42
CA PHE A 325 -18.65 -1.71 10.12
C PHE A 325 -17.80 -0.72 9.32
N LEU A 326 -17.14 0.25 9.97
CA LEU A 326 -16.22 1.17 9.28
C LEU A 326 -15.01 0.42 8.68
N ARG A 327 -14.55 -0.65 9.33
CA ARG A 327 -13.47 -1.51 8.81
C ARG A 327 -13.77 -2.12 7.43
N ILE A 328 -15.03 -2.26 7.02
CA ILE A 328 -15.38 -2.70 5.65
C ILE A 328 -14.71 -1.81 4.59
N PHE A 329 -14.53 -0.52 4.87
CA PHE A 329 -13.91 0.42 3.95
C PHE A 329 -12.44 0.07 3.64
N GLU A 330 -11.76 -0.73 4.44
CA GLU A 330 -10.42 -1.26 4.13
C GLU A 330 -10.44 -2.08 2.82
N PHE A 331 -11.48 -2.90 2.63
CA PHE A 331 -11.68 -3.71 1.42
C PHE A 331 -12.13 -2.91 0.20
N SER A 332 -12.41 -1.61 0.34
CA SER A 332 -12.74 -0.75 -0.82
C SER A 332 -11.61 -0.68 -1.86
N CYS A 333 -10.37 -0.96 -1.46
CA CYS A 333 -9.21 -1.01 -2.34
C CYS A 333 -9.27 -2.12 -3.41
N VAL A 334 -10.21 -3.07 -3.29
CA VAL A 334 -10.43 -4.12 -4.31
C VAL A 334 -10.85 -3.52 -5.66
N THR A 335 -11.61 -2.42 -5.65
CA THR A 335 -12.01 -1.70 -6.87
C THR A 335 -11.26 -0.38 -6.99
N ARG A 336 -10.73 -0.11 -8.20
CA ARG A 336 -9.93 1.11 -8.46
C ARG A 336 -10.69 2.40 -8.12
N THR A 337 -11.98 2.43 -8.44
CA THR A 337 -12.86 3.59 -8.19
C THR A 337 -13.08 3.78 -6.70
N THR A 338 -13.60 2.76 -6.01
CA THR A 338 -13.92 2.82 -4.58
C THR A 338 -12.69 3.06 -3.72
N GLY A 339 -11.56 2.41 -4.01
CA GLY A 339 -10.32 2.59 -3.27
C GLY A 339 -9.74 4.01 -3.40
N LEU A 340 -9.87 4.63 -4.57
CA LEU A 340 -9.47 6.04 -4.74
C LEU A 340 -10.33 6.95 -3.88
N TYR A 341 -11.66 6.77 -3.90
CA TYR A 341 -12.60 7.55 -3.09
C TYR A 341 -12.34 7.42 -1.59
N THR A 342 -12.12 6.20 -1.09
CA THR A 342 -11.85 6.00 0.35
C THR A 342 -10.54 6.66 0.76
N LYS A 343 -9.48 6.55 -0.07
CA LYS A 343 -8.18 7.19 0.22
C LYS A 343 -8.25 8.71 0.18
N THR A 344 -8.97 9.29 -0.78
CA THR A 344 -9.14 10.74 -0.85
C THR A 344 -9.97 11.24 0.34
N LEU A 345 -11.09 10.57 0.65
CA LEU A 345 -11.93 10.90 1.81
C LEU A 345 -11.14 10.83 3.11
N ALA A 346 -10.39 9.74 3.35
CA ALA A 346 -9.58 9.58 4.56
C ALA A 346 -8.54 10.69 4.69
N LYS A 347 -7.88 11.06 3.58
CA LYS A 347 -6.90 12.16 3.56
C LYS A 347 -7.54 13.51 3.85
N ILE A 348 -8.71 13.81 3.27
CA ILE A 348 -9.45 15.05 3.50
C ILE A 348 -9.88 15.15 4.97
N ILE A 349 -10.44 14.09 5.54
CA ILE A 349 -10.83 14.07 6.96
C ILE A 349 -9.60 14.29 7.85
N LEU A 350 -8.51 13.57 7.60
CA LEU A 350 -7.34 13.63 8.48
C LEU A 350 -6.65 15.00 8.43
N TYR A 351 -6.42 15.56 7.23
CA TYR A 351 -5.64 16.78 7.10
C TYR A 351 -6.47 18.06 7.18
N ASP A 352 -7.61 18.09 6.51
CA ASP A 352 -8.37 19.35 6.34
C ASP A 352 -9.39 19.51 7.47
N VAL A 353 -10.12 18.44 7.81
CA VAL A 353 -11.10 18.51 8.90
C VAL A 353 -10.40 18.65 10.26
N THR A 354 -9.31 17.94 10.54
CA THR A 354 -8.61 18.06 11.84
C THR A 354 -8.04 19.47 12.08
N LYS A 355 -7.45 20.10 11.04
CA LYS A 355 -6.95 21.48 11.14
C LYS A 355 -8.09 22.46 11.38
N SER A 356 -9.20 22.29 10.66
CA SER A 356 -10.37 23.14 10.85
C SER A 356 -11.03 22.94 12.22
N MET A 357 -11.13 21.69 12.69
CA MET A 357 -11.65 21.35 14.02
C MET A 357 -10.84 22.00 15.13
N THR A 358 -9.53 22.15 14.97
CA THR A 358 -8.69 22.86 15.96
C THR A 358 -9.11 24.33 16.10
N VAL A 359 -9.28 25.04 14.98
CA VAL A 359 -9.74 26.44 14.97
C VAL A 359 -11.16 26.54 15.52
N PHE A 360 -12.02 25.61 15.10
CA PHE A 360 -13.40 25.53 15.56
C PHE A 360 -13.49 25.33 17.07
N VAL A 361 -12.73 24.41 17.67
CA VAL A 361 -12.75 24.16 19.13
C VAL A 361 -12.32 25.39 19.92
N VAL A 362 -11.30 26.13 19.48
CA VAL A 362 -10.86 27.38 20.14
C VAL A 362 -11.99 28.42 20.13
N ILE A 363 -12.62 28.61 18.97
CA ILE A 363 -13.72 29.57 18.80
C ILE A 363 -14.94 29.12 19.61
N PHE A 364 -15.36 27.87 19.47
CA PHE A 364 -16.49 27.27 20.17
C PHE A 364 -16.35 27.39 21.70
N LEU A 365 -15.20 26.99 22.26
CA LEU A 365 -14.95 27.11 23.69
C LEU A 365 -14.96 28.56 24.17
N SER A 366 -14.38 29.48 23.39
CA SER A 366 -14.37 30.90 23.75
C SER A 366 -15.78 31.52 23.78
N PHE A 367 -16.63 31.19 22.79
CA PHE A 367 -17.99 31.70 22.71
C PHE A 367 -18.92 31.05 23.72
N CYS A 368 -18.89 29.72 23.87
CA CYS A 368 -19.69 29.03 24.89
C CYS A 368 -19.28 29.47 26.31
N GLY A 369 -17.99 29.70 26.56
CA GLY A 369 -17.50 30.27 27.82
C GLY A 369 -18.02 31.69 28.07
N ALA A 370 -17.97 32.56 27.05
CA ALA A 370 -18.48 33.93 27.14
C ALA A 370 -20.01 33.97 27.36
N ILE A 371 -20.76 33.13 26.66
CA ILE A 371 -22.22 32.99 26.83
C ILE A 371 -22.53 32.47 28.24
N ALA A 372 -21.85 31.44 28.73
CA ALA A 372 -22.06 30.90 30.07
C ALA A 372 -21.81 31.96 31.17
N LEU A 373 -20.77 32.80 31.01
CA LEU A 373 -20.48 33.90 31.94
C LEU A 373 -21.53 35.02 31.85
N SER A 374 -21.96 35.39 30.64
CA SER A 374 -22.99 36.43 30.42
C SER A 374 -24.36 36.02 30.97
N LEU A 375 -24.69 34.73 30.90
CA LEU A 375 -25.93 34.16 31.44
C LEU A 375 -25.95 34.11 32.97
N ARG A 376 -24.79 33.93 33.62
CA ARG A 376 -24.70 33.98 35.10
C ARG A 376 -25.03 35.34 35.69
N TYR A 377 -24.93 36.40 34.90
CA TYR A 377 -25.34 37.75 35.32
C TYR A 377 -26.87 37.93 35.28
N SER A 378 -27.60 37.15 34.48
CA SER A 378 -29.07 37.19 34.45
C SER A 378 -29.64 36.25 35.52
N THR A 379 -30.28 36.82 36.54
CA THR A 379 -30.73 36.13 37.75
C THR A 379 -31.96 35.20 37.58
N GLU A 380 -32.61 35.19 36.41
CA GLU A 380 -33.93 34.55 36.26
C GLU A 380 -33.94 33.14 35.63
N ASN A 381 -32.82 32.62 35.13
CA ASN A 381 -32.84 31.38 34.33
C ASN A 381 -32.16 30.19 35.03
N HIS A 382 -32.98 29.31 35.63
CA HIS A 382 -32.54 28.05 36.25
C HIS A 382 -32.07 26.97 35.25
N HIS A 383 -32.44 27.07 33.97
CA HIS A 383 -32.18 26.02 32.96
C HIS A 383 -30.77 26.01 32.35
N PHE A 384 -29.98 27.08 32.48
CA PHE A 384 -28.64 27.21 31.87
C PHE A 384 -27.51 27.42 32.89
N ARG A 385 -27.69 26.94 34.12
CA ARG A 385 -26.73 27.20 35.20
C ARG A 385 -25.47 26.33 35.10
N ASN A 386 -25.58 25.18 34.43
CA ASN A 386 -24.46 24.28 34.18
C ASN A 386 -23.81 24.59 32.83
N LEU A 387 -22.49 24.65 32.84
CA LEU A 387 -21.66 24.92 31.67
C LEU A 387 -21.83 23.83 30.59
N GLU A 388 -22.15 22.61 31.01
CA GLU A 388 -22.51 21.47 30.16
C GLU A 388 -23.75 21.74 29.28
N ASP A 389 -24.81 22.32 29.85
CA ASP A 389 -26.05 22.62 29.12
C ASP A 389 -25.81 23.69 28.05
N VAL A 390 -24.92 24.65 28.32
CA VAL A 390 -24.50 25.68 27.35
C VAL A 390 -23.67 25.07 26.22
N PHE A 391 -22.79 24.11 26.50
CA PHE A 391 -22.05 23.41 25.46
C PHE A 391 -22.96 22.54 24.59
N ILE A 392 -23.88 21.77 25.19
CA ILE A 392 -24.81 20.92 24.46
C ILE A 392 -25.74 21.78 23.59
N SER A 393 -26.27 22.88 24.14
CA SER A 393 -27.07 23.83 23.36
C SER A 393 -26.26 24.50 22.24
N GLY A 394 -25.00 24.86 22.52
CA GLY A 394 -24.09 25.43 21.52
C GLY A 394 -23.83 24.48 20.34
N PHE A 395 -23.60 23.21 20.64
CA PHE A 395 -23.40 22.15 19.64
C PHE A 395 -24.69 21.78 18.89
N ARG A 396 -25.83 21.81 19.57
CA ARG A 396 -27.14 21.61 18.95
C ARG A 396 -27.47 22.73 17.96
N ALA A 397 -27.20 23.99 18.32
CA ALA A 397 -27.43 25.12 17.43
C ALA A 397 -26.59 25.07 16.14
N LEU A 398 -25.39 24.50 16.22
CA LEU A 398 -24.54 24.20 15.06
C LEU A 398 -25.15 23.13 14.14
N THR A 399 -25.66 22.05 14.72
CA THR A 399 -26.05 20.84 13.98
C THR A 399 -27.49 20.93 13.46
N GLU A 400 -28.41 21.41 14.29
CA GLU A 400 -29.85 21.45 13.98
C GLU A 400 -30.28 22.80 13.39
N GLN A 401 -29.38 23.80 13.32
CA GLN A 401 -29.69 25.19 12.93
C GLN A 401 -30.85 25.81 13.74
N GLN A 402 -31.18 25.23 14.90
CA GLN A 402 -32.19 25.74 15.80
C GLN A 402 -31.59 26.80 16.71
N PRO A 403 -32.35 27.85 17.09
CA PRO A 403 -31.90 28.81 18.07
C PRO A 403 -31.56 28.08 19.39
N MET A 404 -30.47 28.49 20.05
CA MET A 404 -30.00 27.89 21.32
C MET A 404 -31.05 27.93 22.46
N VAL A 405 -32.16 28.65 22.29
CA VAL A 405 -33.09 29.01 23.35
C VAL A 405 -34.53 28.90 22.88
N VAL A 406 -35.35 28.26 23.72
CA VAL A 406 -36.81 28.21 23.60
C VAL A 406 -37.40 29.60 23.88
N GLU A 407 -37.94 30.20 22.82
CA GLU A 407 -38.98 31.23 22.70
C GLU A 407 -38.91 32.60 23.42
N ASP A 408 -38.18 32.81 24.52
CA ASP A 408 -38.21 34.11 25.23
C ASP A 408 -36.88 34.89 25.18
N TYR A 409 -36.64 35.62 24.09
CA TYR A 409 -35.52 36.58 23.96
C TYR A 409 -35.62 37.78 24.92
N SER A 410 -36.76 37.98 25.56
CA SER A 410 -37.06 39.09 26.48
C SER A 410 -36.32 39.00 27.81
N ALA A 411 -35.91 37.80 28.23
CA ALA A 411 -35.23 37.54 29.51
C ALA A 411 -33.69 37.60 29.43
N PHE A 412 -33.12 37.90 28.26
CA PHE A 412 -31.68 37.87 28.03
C PHE A 412 -31.05 39.26 27.99
N ASN A 413 -29.86 39.36 28.58
CA ASN A 413 -29.03 40.56 28.45
C ASN A 413 -28.69 40.80 26.98
N TRP A 414 -28.73 42.06 26.54
CA TRP A 414 -28.31 42.50 25.20
C TRP A 414 -26.95 41.90 24.78
N LEU A 415 -26.01 41.79 25.72
CA LEU A 415 -24.69 41.20 25.48
C LEU A 415 -24.76 39.72 25.07
N SER A 416 -25.64 38.93 25.69
CA SER A 416 -25.84 37.52 25.33
C SER A 416 -26.41 37.37 23.93
N ILE A 417 -27.34 38.26 23.54
CA ILE A 417 -27.94 38.28 22.20
C ILE A 417 -26.87 38.63 21.14
N LEU A 418 -26.04 39.65 21.41
CA LEU A 418 -24.93 40.04 20.53
C LEU A 418 -23.91 38.90 20.37
N LEU A 419 -23.50 38.26 21.48
CA LEU A 419 -22.57 37.13 21.48
C LEU A 419 -23.12 35.94 20.69
N MET A 420 -24.42 35.67 20.81
CA MET A 420 -25.08 34.58 20.09
C MET A 420 -25.16 34.87 18.58
N MET A 421 -25.46 36.11 18.17
CA MET A 421 -25.42 36.49 16.75
C MET A 421 -24.00 36.41 16.17
N ALA A 422 -22.99 36.89 16.92
CA ALA A 422 -21.60 36.79 16.50
C ALA A 422 -21.13 35.33 16.39
N TYR A 423 -21.54 34.48 17.34
CA TYR A 423 -21.27 33.05 17.28
C TYR A 423 -21.91 32.39 16.05
N MET A 424 -23.20 32.59 15.79
CA MET A 424 -23.86 32.00 14.62
C MET A 424 -23.25 32.50 13.30
N GLY A 425 -22.89 33.78 13.22
CA GLY A 425 -22.22 34.35 12.04
C GLY A 425 -20.83 33.75 11.80
N THR A 426 -19.99 33.69 12.84
CA THR A 426 -18.63 33.12 12.74
C THR A 426 -18.66 31.63 12.43
N VAL A 427 -19.54 30.87 13.06
CA VAL A 427 -19.78 29.44 12.79
C VAL A 427 -20.19 29.20 11.34
N THR A 428 -21.14 29.99 10.82
CA THR A 428 -21.62 29.82 9.44
C THR A 428 -20.49 30.07 8.44
N VAL A 429 -19.65 31.08 8.68
CA VAL A 429 -18.48 31.38 7.84
C VAL A 429 -17.45 30.25 7.91
N ILE A 430 -17.22 29.67 9.09
CA ILE A 430 -16.28 28.55 9.25
C ILE A 430 -16.80 27.29 8.55
N LEU A 431 -18.07 26.92 8.74
CA LEU A 431 -18.69 25.76 8.07
C LEU A 431 -18.68 25.91 6.55
N LEU A 432 -18.99 27.12 6.05
CA LEU A 432 -18.95 27.41 4.62
C LEU A 432 -17.53 27.33 4.07
N ASN A 433 -16.53 27.84 4.79
CA ASN A 433 -15.13 27.76 4.38
C ASN A 433 -14.61 26.31 4.37
N ILE A 434 -15.06 25.46 5.29
CA ILE A 434 -14.75 24.01 5.27
C ILE A 434 -15.37 23.36 4.03
N LEU A 435 -16.64 23.66 3.74
CA LEU A 435 -17.36 23.07 2.62
C LEU A 435 -16.78 23.51 1.26
N ILE A 436 -16.38 24.79 1.15
CA ILE A 436 -15.68 25.32 -0.03
C ILE A 436 -14.31 24.65 -0.18
N ALA A 437 -13.55 24.48 0.91
CA ALA A 437 -12.26 23.79 0.85
C ALA A 437 -12.43 22.34 0.38
N GLN A 438 -13.41 21.60 0.94
CA GLN A 438 -13.72 20.22 0.54
C GLN A 438 -14.14 20.10 -0.92
N MET A 439 -14.98 21.00 -1.41
CA MET A 439 -15.36 21.04 -2.83
C MET A 439 -14.15 21.36 -3.71
N SER A 440 -13.36 22.38 -3.37
CA SER A 440 -12.22 22.84 -4.18
C SER A 440 -11.12 21.79 -4.34
N THR A 441 -10.78 21.05 -3.28
CA THR A 441 -9.73 20.02 -3.31
C THR A 441 -10.20 18.71 -3.94
N THR A 442 -11.51 18.49 -4.07
CA THR A 442 -12.04 17.29 -4.74
C THR A 442 -11.99 17.41 -6.26
N TYR A 443 -11.95 18.65 -6.79
CA TYR A 443 -11.91 18.95 -8.22
C TYR A 443 -10.53 19.38 -8.77
N THR A 444 -9.49 19.39 -7.92
CA THR A 444 -8.09 19.64 -8.32
C THR A 444 -7.23 18.44 -8.00
#